data_AF-E3KVL8-F1
#
_entry.id   AF-E3KVL8-F1
#
_cell.length_a   1.000
_cell.length_b   1.000
_cell.length_c   1.000
_cell.angle_alpha   90.00
_cell.angle_beta   90.00
_cell.angle_gamma   90.00
#
_symmetry.space_group_name_H-M   'P 1'
#
loop_
_entity.id
_entity.type
_entity.pdbx_description
1 polymer ?
#
loop_
_entity_poly.entity_id
_entity_poly.type
_entity_poly.pdbx_seq_one_letter_code
_entity_poly.pdbx_strand_id
1 'polypeptide(L)'
;MNERNYSQLPLLDLQEPSATSSNRMKTKPKSYLRLSPWTSWKRRFVVFPTLVLIALVTILWWMDADLTKRNDRLQTSSELTSIKKQAQKKPPVQTEKLSVPQGPAHELRYLSYLPHSGFHNQRIALENALTLAKVLNRTLIIPPCILGTAIPWVEFDKLLNRLRTISSIGYEDCYSSEDSEQMVSSRECLSQPQGTWVGWKEIINMDEIRKSVKIIERKSFEEDWLFKRLGIKKPAGKIQQIKEGTIYQYKFLVRPSRKKAGKKVAEKKVELGKFDTFIDVYEHFGNSDANLIEIGSLFGTSRLKITNDPLARQARSEFRRAMVFNNPVLDKLSRRIASQLFHPPTGYLGVHVRVGDNLFRSHASETVSTIINKMVTDHLKLPLSTLQEALRQSDLQDYRRQSAMLVSDQPHVACRGPKHTKPNLLKFNQPLFLATDSPLPQVEPALKTFFKAFPCTYLLNDFQLSSINDIRLSEDHQAESDPAIGKLMIPFLDAMVAARATSFVGTPGSTFSDFVNNVLFQNYHNLSIIEFG
;
A
#
# COMPACT_ATOMS: atom_id res chain seq x y z
N MET A 1 -3.73 -24.19 -14.32
CA MET A 1 -2.36 -24.45 -14.78
C MET A 1 -1.64 -25.02 -13.56
N ASN A 2 -1.12 -26.25 -13.66
CA ASN A 2 -0.67 -27.05 -12.51
C ASN A 2 0.49 -26.37 -11.76
N GLU A 3 0.29 -26.07 -10.48
CA GLU A 3 1.35 -25.65 -9.56
C GLU A 3 2.23 -26.86 -9.22
N ARG A 4 3.53 -26.74 -9.47
CA ARG A 4 4.54 -27.71 -9.03
C ARG A 4 5.03 -27.32 -7.64
N ASN A 5 4.89 -28.27 -6.72
CA ASN A 5 5.55 -28.34 -5.42
C ASN A 5 7.07 -28.11 -5.57
N TYR A 6 7.60 -27.15 -4.82
CA TYR A 6 9.01 -27.11 -4.48
C TYR A 6 9.18 -27.65 -3.05
N SER A 7 9.34 -28.96 -2.96
CA SER A 7 9.94 -29.63 -1.80
C SER A 7 11.44 -29.77 -2.04
N GLN A 8 12.21 -29.30 -1.05
CA GLN A 8 13.57 -29.66 -0.62
C GLN A 8 14.29 -30.74 -1.43
N LEU A 9 15.58 -30.52 -1.74
CA LEU A 9 16.63 -31.54 -1.98
C LEU A 9 18.01 -30.82 -2.02
N PRO A 10 19.15 -31.53 -1.87
CA PRO A 10 20.16 -31.25 -0.84
C PRO A 10 21.50 -30.73 -1.39
N LEU A 11 22.29 -30.13 -0.49
CA LEU A 11 23.68 -29.75 -0.71
C LEU A 11 24.54 -31.01 -0.97
N LEU A 12 25.21 -31.03 -2.13
CA LEU A 12 26.25 -31.98 -2.49
C LEU A 12 27.60 -31.29 -2.40
N ASP A 13 28.43 -31.84 -1.51
CA ASP A 13 29.85 -31.59 -1.32
C ASP A 13 30.66 -31.88 -2.59
N LEU A 14 31.67 -31.05 -2.84
CA LEU A 14 32.78 -31.33 -3.75
C LEU A 14 34.10 -31.21 -2.98
N GLN A 15 34.64 -32.37 -2.58
CA GLN A 15 36.08 -32.66 -2.42
C GLN A 15 36.74 -32.61 -3.82
N GLU A 16 38.01 -32.27 -4.08
CA GLU A 16 39.30 -32.27 -3.35
C GLU A 16 40.36 -31.64 -4.33
N PRO A 17 41.71 -31.73 -4.16
CA PRO A 17 42.59 -31.61 -2.99
C PRO A 17 43.81 -30.67 -3.25
N SER A 18 44.55 -30.27 -2.20
CA SER A 18 46.03 -30.28 -2.24
C SER A 18 46.64 -30.16 -0.84
N ALA A 19 47.73 -30.91 -0.64
CA ALA A 19 48.44 -31.13 0.61
C ALA A 19 49.57 -30.12 0.85
N THR A 20 49.93 -29.87 2.11
CA THR A 20 51.22 -30.28 2.73
C THR A 20 51.48 -29.58 4.08
N SER A 21 51.90 -30.39 5.08
CA SER A 21 52.87 -30.18 6.18
C SER A 21 52.92 -28.82 6.96
N SER A 22 53.18 -28.72 8.26
CA SER A 22 53.84 -29.61 9.21
C SER A 22 53.64 -29.10 10.66
N ASN A 23 53.91 -30.02 11.58
CA ASN A 23 54.53 -29.82 12.89
C ASN A 23 53.72 -29.33 14.11
N ARG A 24 53.85 -30.20 15.11
CA ARG A 24 53.28 -30.23 16.45
C ARG A 24 54.46 -30.04 17.41
N MET A 25 54.38 -29.13 18.37
CA MET A 25 55.19 -29.24 19.59
C MET A 25 54.45 -28.73 20.82
N LYS A 26 54.51 -29.56 21.85
CA LYS A 26 53.90 -29.44 23.19
C LYS A 26 54.73 -28.49 24.05
N THR A 27 54.12 -27.84 25.04
CA THR A 27 54.67 -27.73 26.41
C THR A 27 53.60 -27.29 27.43
N LYS A 28 53.77 -27.77 28.66
CA LYS A 28 52.87 -27.71 29.83
C LYS A 28 53.18 -26.49 30.74
N PRO A 29 52.36 -26.23 31.79
CA PRO A 29 52.18 -24.91 32.41
C PRO A 29 53.02 -24.66 33.68
N LYS A 30 53.03 -23.41 34.16
CA LYS A 30 53.39 -23.05 35.55
C LYS A 30 52.44 -21.99 36.12
N SER A 31 52.15 -22.17 37.40
CA SER A 31 51.23 -21.45 38.27
C SER A 31 51.93 -20.39 39.14
N TYR A 32 51.12 -19.73 39.98
CA TYR A 32 51.38 -18.76 41.08
C TYR A 32 51.25 -17.29 40.65
N LEU A 33 50.54 -16.37 41.34
CA LEU A 33 50.19 -16.28 42.77
C LEU A 33 48.98 -15.34 43.00
N ARG A 34 48.22 -15.59 44.08
CA ARG A 34 47.07 -14.83 44.62
C ARG A 34 47.44 -13.43 45.14
N LEU A 35 46.50 -12.49 45.04
CA LEU A 35 46.18 -11.48 46.08
C LEU A 35 44.67 -11.12 46.03
N SER A 36 44.03 -11.08 47.20
CA SER A 36 42.67 -10.56 47.48
C SER A 36 42.73 -9.91 48.88
N PRO A 37 41.69 -9.22 49.42
CA PRO A 37 40.55 -8.51 48.80
C PRO A 37 40.31 -7.12 49.45
N TRP A 38 39.63 -6.18 48.78
CA TRP A 38 38.89 -5.10 49.45
C TRP A 38 37.53 -4.91 48.77
N THR A 39 36.47 -4.93 49.58
CA THR A 39 35.08 -5.27 49.20
C THR A 39 34.23 -4.02 48.88
N SER A 40 33.71 -3.93 47.66
CA SER A 40 32.88 -2.80 47.18
C SER A 40 31.38 -2.92 47.53
N TRP A 41 31.02 -3.81 48.44
CA TRP A 41 29.61 -4.14 48.73
C TRP A 41 28.92 -3.16 49.68
N LYS A 42 29.66 -2.39 50.48
CA LYS A 42 29.08 -1.45 51.46
C LYS A 42 28.65 -0.08 50.89
N ARG A 43 29.04 0.27 49.65
CA ARG A 43 28.56 1.52 48.99
C ARG A 43 27.18 1.40 48.34
N ARG A 44 26.73 0.18 48.01
CA ARG A 44 25.44 -0.02 47.31
C ARG A 44 24.22 0.04 48.23
N PHE A 45 24.38 -0.17 49.54
CA PHE A 45 23.26 -0.22 50.48
C PHE A 45 22.77 1.13 51.00
N VAL A 46 23.49 2.24 50.75
CA VAL A 46 23.08 3.59 51.23
C VAL A 46 22.59 4.49 50.09
N VAL A 47 23.11 4.31 48.87
CA VAL A 47 22.79 5.17 47.72
C VAL A 47 21.46 4.80 47.06
N PHE A 48 21.07 3.53 47.08
CA PHE A 48 19.84 3.08 46.43
C PHE A 48 18.54 3.51 47.16
N PRO A 49 18.41 3.38 48.50
CA PRO A 49 17.17 3.79 49.18
C PRO A 49 16.99 5.31 49.22
N THR A 50 18.07 6.10 49.21
CA THR A 50 18.02 7.56 49.21
C THR A 50 17.48 8.13 47.89
N LEU A 51 17.86 7.54 46.75
CA LEU A 51 17.32 7.93 45.44
C LEU A 51 15.83 7.61 45.29
N VAL A 52 15.37 6.48 45.84
CA VAL A 52 13.94 6.10 45.82
C VAL A 52 13.10 7.06 46.67
N LEU A 53 13.61 7.50 47.82
CA LEU A 53 12.92 8.45 48.69
C LEU A 53 12.76 9.82 48.01
N ILE A 54 13.80 10.30 47.33
CA ILE A 54 13.76 11.56 46.58
C ILE A 54 12.72 11.49 45.45
N ALA A 55 12.68 10.37 44.71
CA ALA A 55 11.70 10.17 43.65
C ALA A 55 10.26 10.22 44.18
N LEU A 56 9.98 9.58 45.32
CA LEU A 56 8.65 9.59 45.94
C LEU A 56 8.24 11.00 46.40
N VAL A 57 9.15 11.77 47.00
CA VAL A 57 8.88 13.15 47.41
C VAL A 57 8.59 14.04 46.19
N THR A 58 9.31 13.86 45.08
CA THR A 58 9.04 14.62 43.85
C THR A 58 7.68 14.29 43.23
N ILE A 59 7.24 13.03 43.30
CA ILE A 59 5.91 12.62 42.81
C ILE A 59 4.81 13.23 43.68
N LEU A 60 4.97 13.20 45.01
CA LEU A 60 4.01 13.79 45.93
C LEU A 60 3.91 15.31 45.75
N TRP A 61 5.04 15.99 45.57
CA TRP A 61 5.06 17.42 45.29
C TRP A 61 4.41 17.78 43.94
N TRP A 62 4.61 16.94 42.92
CA TRP A 62 3.96 17.11 41.61
C TRP A 62 2.44 16.91 41.68
N MET A 63 1.97 15.94 42.47
CA MET A 63 0.52 15.71 42.67
C MET A 63 -0.14 16.87 43.42
N ASP A 64 0.53 17.45 44.42
CA ASP A 64 0.01 18.61 45.17
C ASP A 64 -0.04 19.88 44.29
N ALA A 65 0.97 20.07 43.43
CA ALA A 65 0.98 21.14 42.43
C ALA A 65 -0.11 20.99 41.35
N ASP A 66 -0.49 19.76 40.96
CA ASP A 66 -1.60 19.56 40.01
C ASP A 66 -2.98 19.76 40.65
N LEU A 67 -3.13 19.40 41.94
CA LEU A 67 -4.36 19.64 42.69
C LEU A 67 -4.64 21.14 42.90
N THR A 68 -3.62 21.92 43.23
CA THR A 68 -3.74 23.39 43.34
C THR A 68 -4.10 24.03 42.00
N LYS A 69 -3.49 23.58 40.89
CA LYS A 69 -3.76 24.09 39.53
C LYS A 69 -5.15 23.70 38.98
N ARG A 70 -5.78 22.65 39.50
CA ARG A 70 -7.17 22.28 39.17
C ARG A 70 -8.19 23.17 39.88
N ASN A 71 -7.93 23.55 41.14
CA ASN A 71 -8.83 24.44 41.89
C ASN A 71 -8.90 25.85 41.29
N ASP A 72 -7.77 26.40 40.84
CA ASP A 72 -7.75 27.71 40.15
C ASP A 72 -8.55 27.67 38.84
N ARG A 73 -8.44 26.59 38.06
CA ARG A 73 -9.18 26.41 36.79
C ARG A 73 -10.69 26.26 36.98
N LEU A 74 -11.14 25.69 38.10
CA LEU A 74 -12.56 25.55 38.42
C LEU A 74 -13.19 26.90 38.81
N GLN A 75 -12.44 27.81 39.46
CA GLN A 75 -12.92 29.16 39.76
C GLN A 75 -13.08 30.01 38.49
N THR A 76 -12.13 29.99 37.56
CA THR A 76 -12.20 30.78 36.31
C THR A 76 -13.31 30.30 35.35
N SER A 77 -13.63 29.01 35.38
CA SER A 77 -14.73 28.39 34.62
C SER A 77 -16.11 28.90 35.04
N SER A 78 -16.32 29.14 36.34
CA SER A 78 -17.62 29.59 36.85
C SER A 78 -17.93 31.05 36.47
N GLU A 79 -16.92 31.91 36.39
CA GLU A 79 -17.07 33.31 35.97
C GLU A 79 -17.34 33.46 34.46
N LEU A 80 -16.70 32.64 33.62
CA LEU A 80 -16.89 32.71 32.16
C LEU A 80 -18.27 32.21 31.70
N THR A 81 -18.90 31.33 32.49
CA THR A 81 -20.23 30.77 32.20
C THR A 81 -21.36 31.74 32.53
N SER A 82 -21.10 32.73 33.41
CA SER A 82 -22.02 33.82 33.73
C SER A 82 -22.10 34.85 32.58
N ILE A 83 -20.98 35.16 31.93
CA ILE A 83 -20.89 36.18 30.87
C ILE A 83 -21.51 35.72 29.54
N LYS A 84 -21.49 34.41 29.23
CA LYS A 84 -22.08 33.88 27.98
C LYS A 84 -23.61 33.74 27.97
N LYS A 85 -24.28 33.81 29.12
CA LYS A 85 -25.76 33.68 29.19
C LYS A 85 -26.53 34.95 28.83
N GLN A 86 -25.85 36.08 28.58
CA GLN A 86 -26.51 37.35 28.22
C GLN A 86 -26.46 37.73 26.73
N ALA A 87 -25.81 36.95 25.87
CA ALA A 87 -25.66 37.30 24.45
C ALA A 87 -26.02 36.15 23.51
N GLN A 88 -27.32 35.82 23.40
CA GLN A 88 -27.88 35.19 22.19
C GLN A 88 -29.43 35.18 22.23
N LYS A 89 -30.04 36.20 21.65
CA LYS A 89 -31.42 36.19 21.16
C LYS A 89 -31.44 36.82 19.76
N LYS A 90 -31.52 36.00 18.71
CA LYS A 90 -32.03 36.36 17.37
C LYS A 90 -32.59 35.09 16.65
N PRO A 91 -33.53 35.26 15.71
CA PRO A 91 -34.59 34.28 15.40
C PRO A 91 -34.22 33.26 14.29
N PRO A 92 -35.01 32.19 14.10
CA PRO A 92 -34.59 31.03 13.32
C PRO A 92 -34.84 31.20 11.81
N VAL A 93 -33.83 30.83 11.03
CA VAL A 93 -33.91 30.65 9.57
C VAL A 93 -34.42 29.23 9.28
N GLN A 94 -35.43 29.14 8.42
CA GLN A 94 -36.10 27.91 8.03
C GLN A 94 -35.16 26.99 7.25
N THR A 95 -35.06 25.72 7.67
CA THR A 95 -34.30 24.68 6.98
C THR A 95 -35.24 23.90 6.07
N GLU A 96 -34.96 23.95 4.78
CA GLU A 96 -35.67 23.23 3.72
C GLU A 96 -35.48 21.72 3.90
N LYS A 97 -36.59 20.99 4.10
CA LYS A 97 -36.60 19.53 4.25
C LYS A 97 -36.43 18.87 2.89
N LEU A 98 -35.28 18.23 2.66
CA LEU A 98 -35.06 17.34 1.53
C LEU A 98 -35.92 16.07 1.70
N SER A 99 -36.96 15.95 0.87
CA SER A 99 -37.91 14.83 0.87
C SER A 99 -37.29 13.56 0.28
N VAL A 100 -37.21 12.49 1.08
CA VAL A 100 -36.84 11.13 0.63
C VAL A 100 -38.08 10.45 0.01
N PRO A 101 -38.02 9.89 -1.21
CA PRO A 101 -39.13 9.13 -1.79
C PRO A 101 -39.40 7.85 -0.98
N GLN A 102 -40.62 7.72 -0.44
CA GLN A 102 -41.09 6.52 0.24
C GLN A 102 -41.49 5.45 -0.79
N GLY A 103 -40.55 4.54 -1.10
CA GLY A 103 -40.88 3.18 -1.56
C GLY A 103 -41.07 2.24 -0.37
N PRO A 104 -41.58 1.01 -0.57
CA PRO A 104 -41.84 0.06 0.52
C PRO A 104 -40.55 -0.20 1.30
N ALA A 105 -40.64 -0.10 2.63
CA ALA A 105 -39.52 -0.16 3.56
C ALA A 105 -38.90 -1.57 3.61
N HIS A 106 -38.13 -1.94 2.60
CA HIS A 106 -37.06 -2.90 2.81
C HIS A 106 -36.10 -2.28 3.83
N GLU A 107 -36.00 -2.87 5.02
CA GLU A 107 -34.98 -2.48 6.00
C GLU A 107 -33.63 -2.42 5.28
N LEU A 108 -33.02 -1.24 5.25
CA LEU A 108 -31.75 -1.02 4.56
C LEU A 108 -30.68 -1.91 5.21
N ARG A 109 -30.04 -2.75 4.39
CA ARG A 109 -28.97 -3.66 4.80
C ARG A 109 -27.62 -3.15 4.32
N TYR A 110 -26.63 -3.23 5.20
CA TYR A 110 -25.32 -2.64 5.01
C TYR A 110 -24.21 -3.70 5.11
N LEU A 111 -23.12 -3.43 4.42
CA LEU A 111 -21.84 -4.15 4.50
C LEU A 111 -20.73 -3.11 4.75
N SER A 112 -19.79 -3.38 5.65
CA SER A 112 -18.58 -2.58 5.86
C SER A 112 -17.35 -3.48 5.99
N TYR A 113 -16.17 -2.88 5.89
CA TYR A 113 -14.91 -3.55 6.16
C TYR A 113 -13.86 -2.59 6.73
N LEU A 114 -12.76 -3.12 7.27
CA LEU A 114 -11.62 -2.31 7.73
C LEU A 114 -10.47 -2.30 6.71
N PRO A 115 -9.93 -1.13 6.34
CA PRO A 115 -8.78 -1.04 5.45
C PRO A 115 -7.48 -1.31 6.22
N HIS A 116 -6.52 -1.95 5.55
CA HIS A 116 -5.14 -2.05 6.01
C HIS A 116 -4.22 -2.35 4.82
N SER A 117 -2.92 -2.51 5.09
CA SER A 117 -1.84 -2.68 4.10
C SER A 117 -1.68 -1.44 3.20
N GLY A 118 -0.77 -1.52 2.23
CA GLY A 118 -0.59 -0.46 1.23
C GLY A 118 -1.76 -0.35 0.24
N PHE A 119 -1.77 0.73 -0.54
CA PHE A 119 -2.85 1.10 -1.47
C PHE A 119 -3.40 -0.06 -2.31
N HIS A 120 -2.56 -0.80 -3.03
CA HIS A 120 -3.05 -1.84 -3.95
C HIS A 120 -3.81 -2.96 -3.23
N ASN A 121 -3.45 -3.25 -1.98
CA ASN A 121 -4.18 -4.21 -1.15
C ASN A 121 -5.52 -3.63 -0.66
N GLN A 122 -5.56 -2.35 -0.30
CA GLN A 122 -6.82 -1.65 0.03
C GLN A 122 -7.76 -1.60 -1.18
N ARG A 123 -7.22 -1.37 -2.40
CA ARG A 123 -7.98 -1.43 -3.66
C ARG A 123 -8.58 -2.82 -3.89
N ILE A 124 -7.80 -3.88 -3.68
CA ILE A 124 -8.31 -5.25 -3.77
C ILE A 124 -9.40 -5.51 -2.72
N ALA A 125 -9.24 -4.99 -1.49
CA ALA A 125 -10.28 -5.08 -0.47
C ALA A 125 -11.58 -4.38 -0.89
N LEU A 126 -11.49 -3.19 -1.51
CA LEU A 126 -12.63 -2.51 -2.09
C LEU A 126 -13.29 -3.32 -3.22
N GLU A 127 -12.49 -3.92 -4.12
CA GLU A 127 -12.97 -4.78 -5.22
C GLU A 127 -13.77 -5.97 -4.68
N ASN A 128 -13.23 -6.64 -3.66
CA ASN A 128 -13.89 -7.73 -2.97
C ASN A 128 -15.17 -7.27 -2.27
N ALA A 129 -15.12 -6.12 -1.57
CA ALA A 129 -16.26 -5.57 -0.85
C ALA A 129 -17.41 -5.16 -1.77
N LEU A 130 -17.11 -4.54 -2.91
CA LEU A 130 -18.10 -4.17 -3.92
C LEU A 130 -18.75 -5.41 -4.54
N THR A 131 -17.95 -6.44 -4.82
CA THR A 131 -18.47 -7.72 -5.33
C THR A 131 -19.41 -8.38 -4.31
N LEU A 132 -19.00 -8.43 -3.04
CA LEU A 132 -19.83 -8.95 -1.95
C LEU A 132 -21.12 -8.13 -1.75
N ALA A 133 -21.03 -6.80 -1.78
CA ALA A 133 -22.18 -5.91 -1.67
C ALA A 133 -23.18 -6.14 -2.80
N LYS A 134 -22.69 -6.34 -4.03
CA LYS A 134 -23.53 -6.64 -5.20
C LYS A 134 -24.29 -7.96 -5.03
N VAL A 135 -23.59 -9.04 -4.69
CA VAL A 135 -24.23 -10.37 -4.60
C VAL A 135 -25.15 -10.53 -3.39
N LEU A 136 -24.88 -9.80 -2.30
CA LEU A 136 -25.73 -9.77 -1.10
C LEU A 136 -26.83 -8.70 -1.17
N ASN A 137 -26.85 -7.87 -2.23
CA ASN A 137 -27.74 -6.72 -2.37
C ASN A 137 -27.72 -5.79 -1.15
N ARG A 138 -26.52 -5.46 -0.66
CA ARG A 138 -26.29 -4.59 0.50
C ARG A 138 -25.69 -3.26 0.07
N THR A 139 -26.06 -2.18 0.76
CA THR A 139 -25.39 -0.88 0.61
C THR A 139 -24.00 -0.98 1.22
N LEU A 140 -22.96 -0.66 0.46
CA LEU A 140 -21.58 -0.73 0.93
C LEU A 140 -21.18 0.55 1.66
N ILE A 141 -20.66 0.41 2.87
CA ILE A 141 -20.02 1.48 3.62
C ILE A 141 -18.52 1.38 3.35
N ILE A 142 -18.00 2.27 2.51
CA ILE A 142 -16.60 2.24 2.10
C ILE A 142 -15.74 3.03 3.10
N PRO A 143 -14.66 2.44 3.64
CA PRO A 143 -13.67 3.21 4.37
C PRO A 143 -12.91 4.16 3.43
N PRO A 144 -12.32 5.24 3.95
CA PRO A 144 -11.41 6.08 3.16
C PRO A 144 -10.22 5.25 2.67
N CYS A 145 -9.62 5.68 1.56
CA CYS A 145 -8.32 5.16 1.14
C CYS A 145 -7.25 5.77 2.01
N ILE A 146 -6.34 4.96 2.56
CA ILE A 146 -5.27 5.46 3.42
C ILE A 146 -3.97 5.45 2.62
N LEU A 147 -3.46 6.63 2.29
CA LEU A 147 -2.18 6.83 1.59
C LEU A 147 -1.06 7.13 2.58
N GLY A 148 0.18 6.84 2.18
CA GLY A 148 1.37 6.94 3.02
C GLY A 148 1.84 5.57 3.50
N THR A 149 2.25 5.48 4.76
CA THR A 149 2.75 4.25 5.37
C THR A 149 1.65 3.20 5.47
N ALA A 150 1.98 2.00 4.98
CA ALA A 150 1.09 0.86 5.04
C ALA A 150 0.70 0.53 6.49
N ILE A 151 -0.61 0.32 6.71
CA ILE A 151 -1.12 -0.09 8.02
C ILE A 151 -0.89 -1.60 8.16
N PRO A 152 -0.15 -2.08 9.16
CA PRO A 152 0.00 -3.51 9.35
C PRO A 152 -1.36 -4.13 9.70
N TRP A 153 -1.58 -5.35 9.24
CA TRP A 153 -2.71 -6.12 9.72
C TRP A 153 -2.51 -6.45 11.20
N VAL A 154 -3.59 -6.30 11.98
CA VAL A 154 -3.75 -6.75 13.36
C VAL A 154 -5.21 -7.18 13.54
N GLU A 155 -5.53 -7.78 14.68
CA GLU A 155 -6.89 -8.26 14.97
C GLU A 155 -7.92 -7.12 14.95
N PHE A 156 -9.17 -7.47 14.62
CA PHE A 156 -10.27 -6.53 14.31
C PHE A 156 -10.34 -5.31 15.24
N ASP A 157 -10.44 -5.53 16.56
CA ASP A 157 -10.63 -4.45 17.53
C ASP A 157 -9.40 -3.55 17.65
N LYS A 158 -8.20 -4.12 17.54
CA LYS A 158 -6.94 -3.36 17.52
C LYS A 158 -6.81 -2.54 16.24
N LEU A 159 -7.21 -3.12 15.10
CA LEU A 159 -7.19 -2.43 13.81
C LEU A 159 -8.17 -1.26 13.81
N LEU A 160 -9.40 -1.48 14.30
CA LEU A 160 -10.39 -0.42 14.44
C LEU A 160 -9.89 0.73 15.33
N ASN A 161 -9.29 0.42 16.48
CA ASN A 161 -8.69 1.42 17.36
C ASN A 161 -7.55 2.19 16.69
N ARG A 162 -6.68 1.51 15.93
CA ARG A 162 -5.63 2.17 15.16
C ARG A 162 -6.18 3.08 14.08
N LEU A 163 -7.24 2.66 13.39
CA LEU A 163 -7.87 3.46 12.34
C LEU A 163 -8.51 4.74 12.89
N ARG A 164 -8.96 4.75 14.16
CA ARG A 164 -9.46 5.97 14.83
C ARG A 164 -8.37 7.02 15.04
N THR A 165 -7.10 6.63 15.13
CA THR A 165 -5.98 7.54 15.38
C THR A 165 -5.23 7.98 14.12
N ILE A 166 -5.53 7.37 12.97
CA ILE A 166 -4.95 7.79 11.69
C ILE A 166 -5.72 9.02 11.23
N SER A 167 -5.11 10.19 11.32
CA SER A 167 -5.59 11.40 10.67
C SER A 167 -4.45 12.37 10.48
N SER A 168 -4.48 13.12 9.38
CA SER A 168 -3.67 14.34 9.20
C SER A 168 -4.31 15.57 9.85
N ILE A 169 -5.57 15.47 10.31
CA ILE A 169 -6.31 16.55 10.97
C ILE A 169 -5.57 16.94 12.25
N GLY A 170 -5.12 18.20 12.34
CA GLY A 170 -4.40 18.77 13.47
C GLY A 170 -2.87 18.82 13.32
N TYR A 171 -2.33 18.57 12.12
CA TYR A 171 -0.89 18.69 11.80
C TYR A 171 -0.60 19.59 10.59
N GLU A 172 -1.53 20.48 10.24
CA GLU A 172 -1.45 21.38 9.08
C GLU A 172 -0.19 22.27 9.13
N ASP A 173 0.20 22.70 10.34
CA ASP A 173 1.37 23.56 10.59
C ASP A 173 2.73 22.84 10.45
N CYS A 174 2.75 21.51 10.34
CA CYS A 174 4.01 20.75 10.17
C CYS A 174 4.57 20.84 8.74
N TYR A 175 3.79 21.36 7.78
CA TYR A 175 4.16 21.42 6.36
C TYR A 175 4.41 22.85 5.86
N SER A 176 4.15 23.86 6.68
CA SER A 176 4.36 25.28 6.36
C SER A 176 5.81 25.73 6.65
N SER A 177 6.80 25.26 5.88
CA SER A 177 8.10 25.94 5.81
C SER A 177 8.95 25.43 4.65
N GLU A 178 8.70 25.95 3.45
CA GLU A 178 9.74 25.94 2.40
C GLU A 178 10.68 27.16 2.52
N ASP A 179 10.40 28.15 3.40
CA ASP A 179 11.12 29.43 3.45
C ASP A 179 11.70 29.86 4.81
N SER A 180 11.98 28.95 5.75
CA SER A 180 12.70 29.35 6.97
C SER A 180 13.70 28.30 7.45
N GLU A 181 14.97 28.68 7.51
CA GLU A 181 16.13 27.97 8.09
C GLU A 181 15.99 27.63 9.59
N GLN A 182 14.78 27.64 10.14
CA GLN A 182 14.48 27.16 11.48
C GLN A 182 13.47 26.03 11.38
N MET A 183 13.98 24.80 11.25
CA MET A 183 13.22 23.59 11.58
C MET A 183 12.84 23.65 13.06
N VAL A 184 11.69 24.24 13.37
CA VAL A 184 11.02 23.94 14.64
C VAL A 184 10.37 22.57 14.45
N SER A 185 11.19 21.52 14.61
CA SER A 185 10.70 20.17 14.84
C SER A 185 10.00 20.15 16.19
N SER A 186 8.72 20.51 16.22
CA SER A 186 7.92 20.19 17.39
C SER A 186 7.91 18.66 17.51
N ARG A 187 8.03 18.17 18.75
CA ARG A 187 7.98 16.74 19.05
C ARG A 187 6.67 16.10 18.57
N GLU A 188 5.62 16.92 18.38
CA GLU A 188 4.33 16.58 17.80
C GLU A 188 4.44 16.22 16.31
N CYS A 189 5.19 16.97 15.49
CA CYS A 189 5.41 16.62 14.07
C CYS A 189 6.22 15.32 13.90
N LEU A 190 7.11 14.99 14.84
CA LEU A 190 7.83 13.71 14.85
C LEU A 190 6.92 12.51 15.20
N SER A 191 5.76 12.77 15.80
CA SER A 191 4.76 11.77 16.17
C SER A 191 3.65 11.59 15.13
N GLN A 192 3.77 12.24 13.96
CA GLN A 192 2.78 12.19 12.90
C GLN A 192 2.40 10.73 12.53
N PRO A 193 1.10 10.40 12.52
CA PRO A 193 0.62 9.23 11.81
C PRO A 193 1.06 9.37 10.35
N GLN A 194 1.87 8.45 9.86
CA GLN A 194 2.48 8.51 8.53
C GLN A 194 1.47 8.23 7.39
N GLY A 195 0.18 8.53 7.56
CA GLY A 195 -0.82 8.32 6.52
C GLY A 195 -2.01 9.26 6.63
N THR A 196 -2.61 9.55 5.47
CA THR A 196 -3.74 10.47 5.33
C THR A 196 -4.94 9.76 4.70
N TRP A 197 -6.13 10.24 5.01
CA TRP A 197 -7.38 9.73 4.45
C TRP A 197 -7.69 10.44 3.15
N VAL A 198 -7.92 9.66 2.12
CA VAL A 198 -8.23 10.15 0.78
C VAL A 198 -9.55 9.51 0.33
N GLY A 199 -10.46 10.34 -0.17
CA GLY A 199 -11.69 9.85 -0.79
C GLY A 199 -11.37 9.04 -2.05
N TRP A 200 -12.03 7.89 -2.24
CA TRP A 200 -11.80 7.06 -3.43
C TRP A 200 -12.06 7.80 -4.74
N LYS A 201 -12.99 8.78 -4.74
CA LYS A 201 -13.30 9.63 -5.89
C LYS A 201 -12.13 10.46 -6.41
N GLU A 202 -11.12 10.72 -5.56
CA GLU A 202 -9.91 11.48 -5.92
C GLU A 202 -8.92 10.64 -6.72
N ILE A 203 -9.07 9.31 -6.65
CA ILE A 203 -8.11 8.33 -7.19
C ILE A 203 -8.74 7.56 -8.36
N ILE A 204 -10.01 7.16 -8.26
CA ILE A 204 -10.71 6.29 -9.23
C ILE A 204 -12.10 6.82 -9.60
N ASN A 205 -12.67 6.30 -10.68
CA ASN A 205 -14.01 6.67 -11.11
C ASN A 205 -15.08 6.00 -10.25
N MET A 206 -15.50 6.69 -9.19
CA MET A 206 -16.55 6.22 -8.30
C MET A 206 -17.95 6.30 -8.90
N ASP A 207 -18.18 7.11 -9.94
CA ASP A 207 -19.51 7.29 -10.53
C ASP A 207 -19.96 6.04 -11.30
N GLU A 208 -19.05 5.40 -12.04
CA GLU A 208 -19.32 4.11 -12.66
C GLU A 208 -19.64 3.02 -11.63
N ILE A 209 -18.95 3.04 -10.49
CA ILE A 209 -19.17 2.08 -9.40
C ILE A 209 -20.56 2.29 -8.77
N ARG A 210 -20.96 3.55 -8.53
CA ARG A 210 -22.25 3.93 -7.92
C ARG A 210 -23.46 3.53 -8.77
N LYS A 211 -23.30 3.34 -10.09
CA LYS A 211 -24.36 2.80 -10.95
C LYS A 211 -24.74 1.36 -10.58
N SER A 212 -23.81 0.60 -10.01
CA SER A 212 -23.98 -0.84 -9.77
C SER A 212 -24.27 -1.20 -8.31
N VAL A 213 -23.74 -0.43 -7.35
CA VAL A 213 -23.87 -0.67 -5.90
C VAL A 213 -24.13 0.66 -5.18
N LYS A 214 -25.08 0.66 -4.23
CA LYS A 214 -25.32 1.81 -3.35
C LYS A 214 -24.15 1.96 -2.37
N ILE A 215 -23.59 3.15 -2.26
CA ILE A 215 -22.38 3.42 -1.48
C ILE A 215 -22.63 4.55 -0.48
N ILE A 216 -22.09 4.37 0.73
CA ILE A 216 -21.95 5.42 1.74
C ILE A 216 -20.46 5.52 2.08
N GLU A 217 -19.90 6.72 2.00
CA GLU A 217 -18.51 6.97 2.45
C GLU A 217 -18.46 7.04 3.97
N ARG A 218 -17.51 6.30 4.57
CA ARG A 218 -17.25 6.30 6.00
C ARG A 218 -16.39 7.53 6.35
N LYS A 219 -16.96 8.47 7.10
CA LYS A 219 -16.26 9.70 7.52
C LYS A 219 -15.61 9.60 8.91
N SER A 220 -15.81 8.50 9.63
CA SER A 220 -15.22 8.26 10.93
C SER A 220 -15.18 6.76 11.26
N PHE A 221 -14.17 6.34 12.02
CA PHE A 221 -14.09 5.00 12.61
C PHE A 221 -14.69 4.90 14.02
N GLU A 222 -15.30 5.99 14.52
CA GLU A 222 -16.11 5.95 15.73
C GLU A 222 -17.39 5.14 15.51
N GLU A 223 -17.72 4.29 16.48
CA GLU A 223 -18.91 3.44 16.44
C GLU A 223 -20.20 4.27 16.47
N ASP A 224 -20.23 5.30 17.33
CA ASP A 224 -21.38 6.20 17.45
C ASP A 224 -21.67 6.94 16.13
N TRP A 225 -20.63 7.31 15.39
CA TRP A 225 -20.80 7.90 14.06
C TRP A 225 -21.50 6.93 13.12
N LEU A 226 -21.04 5.67 13.10
CA LEU A 226 -21.59 4.63 12.23
C LEU A 226 -23.05 4.34 12.60
N PHE A 227 -23.34 4.12 13.88
CA PHE A 227 -24.69 3.80 14.34
C PHE A 227 -25.67 4.94 14.10
N LYS A 228 -25.26 6.18 14.37
CA LYS A 228 -26.05 7.37 14.07
C LYS A 228 -26.32 7.52 12.58
N ARG A 229 -25.31 7.29 11.73
CA ARG A 229 -25.43 7.38 10.26
C ARG A 229 -26.40 6.34 9.71
N LEU A 230 -26.42 5.14 10.29
CA LEU A 230 -27.27 4.02 9.85
C LEU A 230 -28.63 3.97 10.57
N GLY A 231 -28.86 4.81 11.58
CA GLY A 231 -30.09 4.79 12.39
C GLY A 231 -30.20 3.58 13.32
N ILE A 232 -29.08 2.93 13.67
CA ILE A 232 -29.05 1.76 14.56
C ILE A 232 -29.11 2.25 16.01
N LYS A 233 -30.29 2.14 16.65
CA LYS A 233 -30.49 2.55 18.05
C LYS A 233 -30.14 1.46 19.07
N LYS A 234 -30.28 0.19 18.68
CA LYS A 234 -30.01 -1.00 19.51
C LYS A 234 -29.10 -1.94 18.70
N PRO A 235 -27.77 -1.91 18.91
CA PRO A 235 -26.84 -2.67 18.08
C PRO A 235 -26.90 -4.18 18.33
N ALA A 236 -27.32 -4.61 19.52
CA ALA A 236 -27.44 -6.02 19.89
C ALA A 236 -28.33 -6.78 18.90
N GLY A 237 -27.78 -7.84 18.28
CA GLY A 237 -28.46 -8.65 17.27
C GLY A 237 -28.68 -7.97 15.90
N LYS A 238 -28.33 -6.69 15.75
CA LYS A 238 -28.44 -5.93 14.48
C LYS A 238 -27.11 -5.84 13.73
N ILE A 239 -26.00 -6.18 14.38
CA ILE A 239 -24.65 -6.12 13.81
C ILE A 239 -24.02 -7.51 13.88
N GLN A 240 -23.49 -7.96 12.75
CA GLN A 240 -22.71 -9.19 12.64
C GLN A 240 -21.27 -8.81 12.29
N GLN A 241 -20.33 -9.05 13.20
CA GLN A 241 -18.91 -8.77 12.97
C GLN A 241 -18.15 -10.06 12.67
N ILE A 242 -17.34 -10.04 11.62
CA ILE A 242 -16.43 -11.13 11.25
C ILE A 242 -15.03 -10.73 11.70
N LYS A 243 -14.67 -11.16 12.92
CA LYS A 243 -13.39 -10.87 13.56
C LYS A 243 -12.44 -12.05 13.34
N GLU A 244 -11.56 -11.93 12.36
CA GLU A 244 -10.54 -12.94 12.11
C GLU A 244 -9.39 -12.86 13.13
N GLY A 245 -8.96 -14.01 13.66
CA GLY A 245 -7.84 -14.15 14.58
C GLY A 245 -6.48 -14.24 13.88
N THR A 246 -6.46 -14.60 12.60
CA THR A 246 -5.25 -14.55 11.74
C THR A 246 -5.60 -13.88 10.42
N ILE A 247 -4.61 -13.28 9.78
CA ILE A 247 -4.80 -12.64 8.46
C ILE A 247 -5.25 -13.63 7.39
N TYR A 248 -5.14 -14.94 7.59
CA TYR A 248 -5.57 -15.94 6.61
C TYR A 248 -6.63 -16.90 7.15
N GLN A 249 -7.39 -16.50 8.18
CA GLN A 249 -8.39 -17.40 8.75
C GLN A 249 -9.50 -17.73 7.74
N TYR A 250 -10.06 -16.72 7.07
CA TYR A 250 -11.23 -16.90 6.22
C TYR A 250 -10.96 -16.57 4.75
N LYS A 251 -11.28 -17.54 3.88
CA LYS A 251 -11.52 -17.34 2.45
C LYS A 251 -13.02 -17.22 2.19
N PHE A 252 -13.45 -16.19 1.47
CA PHE A 252 -14.86 -16.01 1.11
C PHE A 252 -15.16 -16.72 -0.21
N LEU A 253 -16.15 -17.62 -0.21
CA LEU A 253 -16.55 -18.39 -1.38
C LEU A 253 -17.91 -17.91 -1.87
N VAL A 254 -17.95 -17.39 -3.11
CA VAL A 254 -19.19 -17.02 -3.80
C VAL A 254 -19.48 -18.10 -4.84
N ARG A 255 -20.55 -18.85 -4.64
CA ARG A 255 -21.01 -19.90 -5.55
C ARG A 255 -22.53 -20.00 -5.53
N PRO A 256 -23.22 -20.33 -6.63
CA PRO A 256 -24.66 -20.44 -6.64
C PRO A 256 -25.18 -21.39 -5.55
N SER A 257 -26.28 -21.00 -4.89
CA SER A 257 -26.95 -21.86 -3.91
C SER A 257 -27.33 -23.19 -4.55
N ARG A 258 -26.93 -24.28 -3.90
CA ARG A 258 -27.23 -25.64 -4.38
C ARG A 258 -28.71 -25.91 -4.21
N LYS A 259 -29.52 -25.76 -5.26
CA LYS A 259 -30.81 -26.46 -5.28
C LYS A 259 -30.51 -27.95 -5.16
N LYS A 260 -31.15 -28.63 -4.20
CA LYS A 260 -31.11 -30.10 -4.01
C LYS A 260 -31.69 -30.81 -5.24
N ALA A 261 -31.04 -30.74 -6.39
CA ALA A 261 -31.27 -31.73 -7.44
C ALA A 261 -30.63 -33.02 -6.91
N GLY A 262 -31.43 -34.06 -6.70
CA GLY A 262 -31.12 -35.29 -5.95
C GLY A 262 -29.95 -36.16 -6.45
N LYS A 263 -28.94 -35.60 -7.14
CA LYS A 263 -27.66 -36.24 -7.41
C LYS A 263 -26.62 -35.67 -6.46
N LYS A 264 -26.03 -36.54 -5.63
CA LYS A 264 -24.75 -36.28 -4.93
C LYS A 264 -23.68 -36.02 -5.99
N VAL A 265 -23.52 -34.77 -6.41
CA VAL A 265 -22.34 -34.36 -7.18
C VAL A 265 -21.16 -34.45 -6.22
N ALA A 266 -20.18 -35.30 -6.54
CA ALA A 266 -18.95 -35.41 -5.77
C ALA A 266 -18.36 -34.01 -5.58
N GLU A 267 -18.19 -33.60 -4.32
CA GLU A 267 -17.71 -32.27 -4.01
C GLU A 267 -16.25 -32.16 -4.44
N LYS A 268 -15.96 -31.27 -5.39
CA LYS A 268 -14.58 -30.88 -5.64
C LYS A 268 -14.10 -30.16 -4.38
N LYS A 269 -13.08 -30.71 -3.72
CA LYS A 269 -12.48 -30.13 -2.50
C LYS A 269 -12.19 -28.65 -2.74
N VAL A 270 -12.70 -27.78 -1.85
CA VAL A 270 -12.43 -26.34 -1.93
C VAL A 270 -10.94 -26.13 -1.71
N GLU A 271 -10.28 -25.51 -2.68
CA GLU A 271 -8.87 -25.17 -2.59
C GLU A 271 -8.70 -23.96 -1.67
N LEU A 272 -8.20 -24.21 -0.47
CA LEU A 272 -7.98 -23.17 0.54
C LEU A 272 -6.68 -22.39 0.28
N GLY A 273 -5.64 -23.02 -0.27
CA GLY A 273 -4.33 -22.38 -0.40
C GLY A 273 -3.79 -22.02 0.98
N LYS A 274 -3.48 -20.74 1.20
CA LYS A 274 -2.95 -20.23 2.48
C LYS A 274 -3.99 -20.01 3.59
N PHE A 275 -5.27 -20.30 3.32
CA PHE A 275 -6.36 -20.00 4.25
C PHE A 275 -6.70 -21.17 5.17
N ASP A 276 -7.04 -20.89 6.43
CA ASP A 276 -7.36 -21.91 7.43
C ASP A 276 -8.73 -22.55 7.15
N THR A 277 -9.72 -21.73 6.81
CA THR A 277 -11.07 -22.18 6.48
C THR A 277 -11.76 -21.23 5.48
N PHE A 278 -13.01 -21.52 5.13
CA PHE A 278 -13.81 -20.71 4.22
C PHE A 278 -15.18 -20.35 4.80
N ILE A 279 -15.73 -19.23 4.32
CA ILE A 279 -17.09 -18.80 4.55
C ILE A 279 -17.82 -18.85 3.20
N ASP A 280 -18.85 -19.68 3.10
CA ASP A 280 -19.79 -19.62 1.97
C ASP A 280 -20.67 -18.38 2.10
N VAL A 281 -20.55 -17.45 1.16
CA VAL A 281 -21.13 -16.11 1.25
C VAL A 281 -22.66 -16.15 1.28
N TYR A 282 -23.29 -16.97 0.44
CA TYR A 282 -24.75 -17.03 0.41
C TYR A 282 -25.31 -17.82 1.58
N GLU A 283 -24.69 -18.94 1.95
CA GLU A 283 -25.14 -19.74 3.10
C GLU A 283 -25.00 -18.96 4.41
N HIS A 284 -23.90 -18.23 4.60
CA HIS A 284 -23.60 -17.55 5.85
C HIS A 284 -24.26 -16.16 5.96
N PHE A 285 -24.32 -15.38 4.86
CA PHE A 285 -24.82 -14.00 4.91
C PHE A 285 -26.17 -13.79 4.20
N GLY A 286 -26.56 -14.69 3.30
CA GLY A 286 -27.76 -14.51 2.47
C GLY A 286 -29.05 -14.40 3.29
N ASN A 287 -29.15 -15.17 4.36
CA ASN A 287 -30.29 -15.19 5.28
C ASN A 287 -30.05 -14.41 6.59
N SER A 288 -28.96 -13.63 6.67
CA SER A 288 -28.64 -12.88 7.89
C SER A 288 -29.61 -11.70 8.07
N ASP A 289 -30.27 -11.66 9.23
CA ASP A 289 -31.13 -10.55 9.68
C ASP A 289 -30.31 -9.36 10.21
N ALA A 290 -28.99 -9.45 10.21
CA ALA A 290 -28.13 -8.34 10.59
C ALA A 290 -28.32 -7.16 9.63
N ASN A 291 -28.64 -5.99 10.19
CA ASN A 291 -28.70 -4.73 9.46
C ASN A 291 -27.32 -4.35 8.93
N LEU A 292 -26.26 -4.62 9.70
CA LEU A 292 -24.88 -4.34 9.33
C LEU A 292 -24.02 -5.60 9.46
N ILE A 293 -23.30 -5.95 8.40
CA ILE A 293 -22.20 -6.93 8.45
C ILE A 293 -20.89 -6.15 8.38
N GLU A 294 -20.01 -6.33 9.36
CA GLU A 294 -18.68 -5.73 9.38
C GLU A 294 -17.60 -6.81 9.24
N ILE A 295 -16.82 -6.75 8.18
CA ILE A 295 -15.75 -7.72 7.93
C ILE A 295 -14.40 -7.11 8.33
N GLY A 296 -13.59 -7.85 9.10
CA GLY A 296 -12.23 -7.40 9.47
C GLY A 296 -11.36 -7.08 8.25
N SER A 297 -10.91 -8.12 7.53
CA SER A 297 -10.12 -7.95 6.32
C SER A 297 -10.80 -8.54 5.09
N LEU A 298 -10.80 -7.76 4.01
CA LEU A 298 -11.07 -8.23 2.66
C LEU A 298 -9.82 -8.18 1.76
N PHE A 299 -8.62 -8.07 2.36
CA PHE A 299 -7.37 -7.92 1.61
C PHE A 299 -6.99 -9.21 0.87
N GLY A 300 -6.34 -9.02 -0.29
CA GLY A 300 -5.66 -10.05 -1.06
C GLY A 300 -6.51 -10.65 -2.18
N THR A 301 -5.89 -10.88 -3.34
CA THR A 301 -6.57 -11.34 -4.56
C THR A 301 -7.27 -12.69 -4.39
N SER A 302 -6.68 -13.60 -3.62
CA SER A 302 -7.24 -14.94 -3.38
C SER A 302 -8.26 -15.00 -2.22
N ARG A 303 -8.55 -13.86 -1.57
CA ARG A 303 -9.49 -13.78 -0.44
C ARG A 303 -10.93 -14.11 -0.85
N LEU A 304 -11.34 -13.62 -2.01
CA LEU A 304 -12.67 -13.86 -2.57
C LEU A 304 -12.54 -14.82 -3.75
N LYS A 305 -13.07 -16.03 -3.59
CA LYS A 305 -13.12 -17.03 -4.66
C LYS A 305 -14.52 -17.07 -5.27
N ILE A 306 -14.61 -16.77 -6.56
CA ILE A 306 -15.86 -16.86 -7.30
C ILE A 306 -15.89 -18.19 -8.06
N THR A 307 -16.88 -19.03 -7.77
CA THR A 307 -17.05 -20.35 -8.38
C THR A 307 -18.38 -20.41 -9.09
N ASN A 308 -18.36 -20.42 -10.42
CA ASN A 308 -19.56 -20.57 -11.25
C ASN A 308 -20.68 -19.54 -11.01
N ASP A 309 -20.37 -18.38 -10.45
CA ASP A 309 -21.34 -17.30 -10.23
C ASP A 309 -21.16 -16.19 -11.29
N PRO A 310 -22.07 -16.08 -12.28
CA PRO A 310 -21.94 -15.11 -13.36
C PRO A 310 -22.14 -13.66 -12.89
N LEU A 311 -23.04 -13.41 -11.94
CA LEU A 311 -23.30 -12.08 -11.40
C LEU A 311 -22.04 -11.55 -10.70
N ALA A 312 -21.44 -12.37 -9.84
CA ALA A 312 -20.22 -12.01 -9.12
C ALA A 312 -19.04 -11.79 -10.07
N ARG A 313 -18.86 -12.65 -11.08
CA ARG A 313 -17.78 -12.52 -12.07
C ARG A 313 -17.92 -11.24 -12.89
N GLN A 314 -19.12 -10.96 -13.40
CA GLN A 314 -19.39 -9.75 -14.15
C GLN A 314 -19.18 -8.50 -13.28
N ALA A 315 -19.74 -8.48 -12.08
CA ALA A 315 -19.59 -7.36 -11.16
C ALA A 315 -18.12 -7.08 -10.82
N ARG A 316 -17.33 -8.11 -10.48
CA ARG A 316 -15.89 -7.97 -10.23
C ARG A 316 -15.17 -7.38 -11.45
N SER A 317 -15.49 -7.85 -12.65
CA SER A 317 -14.91 -7.34 -13.89
C SER A 317 -15.24 -5.85 -14.11
N GLU A 318 -16.49 -5.46 -13.91
CA GLU A 318 -16.94 -4.07 -14.05
C GLU A 318 -16.26 -3.16 -13.03
N PHE A 319 -16.19 -3.57 -11.75
CA PHE A 319 -15.52 -2.79 -10.71
C PHE A 319 -14.02 -2.65 -10.97
N ARG A 320 -13.33 -3.71 -11.41
CA ARG A 320 -11.92 -3.64 -11.79
C ARG A 320 -11.68 -2.62 -12.90
N ARG A 321 -12.55 -2.59 -13.91
CA ARG A 321 -12.45 -1.61 -15.00
C ARG A 321 -12.69 -0.18 -14.52
N ALA A 322 -13.65 0.02 -13.61
CA ALA A 322 -13.94 1.35 -13.03
C ALA A 322 -12.84 1.86 -12.08
N MET A 323 -11.99 0.97 -11.56
CA MET A 323 -10.87 1.31 -10.68
C MET A 323 -9.62 1.84 -11.40
N VAL A 324 -9.65 2.04 -12.72
CA VAL A 324 -8.57 2.77 -13.42
C VAL A 324 -8.44 4.17 -12.82
N PHE A 325 -7.19 4.64 -12.68
CA PHE A 325 -6.93 5.93 -12.07
C PHE A 325 -7.60 7.07 -12.85
N ASN A 326 -8.35 7.90 -12.13
CA ASN A 326 -9.20 8.96 -12.68
C ASN A 326 -8.89 10.30 -12.01
N ASN A 327 -7.64 10.74 -12.13
CA ASN A 327 -7.21 12.06 -11.68
C ASN A 327 -6.70 12.86 -12.89
N PRO A 328 -7.28 14.04 -13.22
CA PRO A 328 -6.91 14.79 -14.42
C PRO A 328 -5.44 15.20 -14.50
N VAL A 329 -4.84 15.56 -13.35
CA VAL A 329 -3.42 15.93 -13.28
C VAL A 329 -2.54 14.73 -13.58
N LEU A 330 -2.81 13.58 -12.96
CA LEU A 330 -2.06 12.34 -13.21
C LEU A 330 -2.23 11.85 -14.66
N ASP A 331 -3.44 11.93 -15.23
CA ASP A 331 -3.68 11.54 -16.62
C ASP A 331 -2.88 12.43 -17.58
N LYS A 332 -2.93 13.75 -17.41
CA LYS A 332 -2.16 14.71 -18.21
C LYS A 332 -0.65 14.47 -18.10
N LEU A 333 -0.14 14.31 -16.88
CA LEU A 333 1.28 14.03 -16.63
C LEU A 333 1.71 12.71 -17.28
N SER A 334 0.94 11.64 -17.07
CA SER A 334 1.26 10.31 -17.63
C SER A 334 1.30 10.32 -19.16
N ARG A 335 0.38 11.04 -19.82
CA ARG A 335 0.37 11.19 -21.28
C ARG A 335 1.56 11.99 -21.78
N ARG A 336 1.91 13.09 -21.09
CA ARG A 336 3.09 13.90 -21.44
C ARG A 336 4.36 13.07 -21.37
N ILE A 337 4.58 12.34 -20.27
CA ILE A 337 5.78 11.50 -20.10
C ILE A 337 5.80 10.39 -21.15
N ALA A 338 4.68 9.69 -21.36
CA ALA A 338 4.57 8.67 -22.39
C ALA A 338 4.88 9.23 -23.79
N SER A 339 4.44 10.44 -24.12
CA SER A 339 4.73 11.09 -25.41
C SER A 339 6.21 11.44 -25.59
N GLN A 340 6.91 11.82 -24.51
CA GLN A 340 8.35 12.10 -24.55
C GLN A 340 9.18 10.81 -24.72
N LEU A 341 8.68 9.70 -24.17
CA LEU A 341 9.29 8.37 -24.31
C LEU A 341 8.95 7.70 -25.65
N PHE A 342 7.86 8.06 -26.30
CA PHE A 342 7.37 7.36 -27.48
C PHE A 342 8.32 7.53 -28.69
N HIS A 343 8.80 6.40 -29.24
CA HIS A 343 9.62 6.38 -30.44
C HIS A 343 8.91 5.59 -31.55
N PRO A 344 8.32 6.25 -32.57
CA PRO A 344 7.66 5.55 -33.66
C PRO A 344 8.63 4.65 -34.46
N PRO A 345 8.21 3.46 -34.94
CA PRO A 345 6.91 2.82 -34.71
C PRO A 345 6.88 1.91 -33.46
N THR A 346 7.97 1.80 -32.71
CA THR A 346 8.14 0.79 -31.65
C THR A 346 7.57 1.21 -30.29
N GLY A 347 7.40 2.52 -30.06
CA GLY A 347 7.05 3.10 -28.76
C GLY A 347 8.14 2.84 -27.72
N TYR A 348 7.75 2.59 -26.47
CA TYR A 348 8.68 2.33 -25.36
C TYR A 348 8.28 1.09 -24.55
N LEU A 349 9.24 0.57 -23.78
CA LEU A 349 9.09 -0.57 -22.89
C LEU A 349 8.80 -0.08 -21.46
N GLY A 350 7.91 -0.76 -20.76
CA GLY A 350 7.63 -0.53 -19.35
C GLY A 350 8.10 -1.72 -18.52
N VAL A 351 8.79 -1.45 -17.43
CA VAL A 351 9.09 -2.47 -16.42
C VAL A 351 8.75 -1.96 -15.04
N HIS A 352 8.31 -2.87 -14.17
CA HIS A 352 8.17 -2.60 -12.75
C HIS A 352 9.01 -3.58 -11.93
N VAL A 353 9.96 -3.04 -11.16
CA VAL A 353 10.85 -3.82 -10.30
C VAL A 353 10.69 -3.39 -8.85
N ARG A 354 10.17 -4.29 -8.02
CA ARG A 354 10.01 -4.11 -6.57
C ARG A 354 11.25 -4.66 -5.85
N VAL A 355 11.91 -3.82 -5.06
CA VAL A 355 13.14 -4.15 -4.30
C VAL A 355 13.18 -3.53 -2.90
N GLY A 356 12.16 -2.76 -2.50
CA GLY A 356 12.23 -1.92 -1.29
C GLY A 356 11.93 -2.60 0.04
N ASP A 357 11.17 -3.70 0.07
CA ASP A 357 10.89 -4.43 1.33
C ASP A 357 11.75 -5.68 1.51
N ASN A 358 11.86 -6.18 2.74
CA ASN A 358 12.77 -7.28 3.09
C ASN A 358 12.51 -8.58 2.30
N LEU A 359 11.28 -8.83 1.88
CA LEU A 359 10.93 -10.05 1.14
C LEU A 359 11.36 -9.94 -0.33
N PHE A 360 11.06 -8.82 -0.98
CA PHE A 360 11.49 -8.61 -2.37
C PHE A 360 12.99 -8.34 -2.46
N ARG A 361 13.57 -7.66 -1.47
CA ARG A 361 15.00 -7.35 -1.43
C ARG A 361 15.86 -8.61 -1.34
N SER A 362 15.44 -9.61 -0.57
CA SER A 362 16.18 -10.89 -0.47
C SER A 362 16.20 -11.68 -1.78
N HIS A 363 15.24 -11.45 -2.67
CA HIS A 363 15.13 -12.11 -3.99
C HIS A 363 15.31 -11.14 -5.16
N ALA A 364 15.88 -9.95 -4.92
CA ALA A 364 15.91 -8.87 -5.91
C ALA A 364 16.67 -9.26 -7.19
N SER A 365 17.83 -9.90 -7.05
CA SER A 365 18.65 -10.35 -8.19
C SER A 365 17.94 -11.39 -9.06
N GLU A 366 17.28 -12.37 -8.43
CA GLU A 366 16.50 -13.39 -9.14
C GLU A 366 15.31 -12.76 -9.85
N THR A 367 14.57 -11.90 -9.14
CA THR A 367 13.42 -11.17 -9.67
C THR A 367 13.80 -10.32 -10.88
N VAL A 368 14.89 -9.55 -10.80
CA VAL A 368 15.39 -8.76 -11.93
C VAL A 368 15.77 -9.65 -13.10
N SER A 369 16.46 -10.76 -12.85
CA SER A 369 16.82 -11.73 -13.89
C SER A 369 15.57 -12.26 -14.61
N THR A 370 14.53 -12.63 -13.87
CA THR A 370 13.25 -13.06 -14.47
C THR A 370 12.63 -11.96 -15.33
N ILE A 371 12.56 -10.73 -14.83
CA ILE A 371 11.95 -9.59 -15.55
C ILE A 371 12.73 -9.28 -16.82
N ILE A 372 14.06 -9.15 -16.73
CA ILE A 372 14.88 -8.79 -17.89
C ILE A 372 14.91 -9.90 -18.93
N ASN A 373 14.97 -11.16 -18.51
CA ASN A 373 14.92 -12.30 -19.44
C ASN A 373 13.60 -12.27 -20.21
N LYS A 374 12.48 -12.11 -19.51
CA LYS A 374 11.16 -11.99 -20.13
C LYS A 374 11.09 -10.78 -21.08
N MET A 375 11.64 -9.63 -20.70
CA MET A 375 11.69 -8.47 -21.58
C MET A 375 12.47 -8.76 -22.87
N VAL A 376 13.63 -9.40 -22.77
CA VAL A 376 14.49 -9.72 -23.92
C VAL A 376 13.87 -10.82 -24.81
N THR A 377 13.37 -11.90 -24.23
CA THR A 377 12.84 -13.04 -24.99
C THR A 377 11.44 -12.79 -25.52
N ASP A 378 10.53 -12.33 -24.66
CA ASP A 378 9.10 -12.32 -24.96
C ASP A 378 8.69 -11.03 -25.66
N HIS A 379 9.38 -9.92 -25.41
CA HIS A 379 9.00 -8.61 -25.93
C HIS A 379 9.95 -8.10 -27.01
N LEU A 380 11.26 -8.18 -26.80
CA LEU A 380 12.23 -7.83 -27.86
C LEU A 380 12.40 -8.94 -28.91
N LYS A 381 11.99 -10.17 -28.60
CA LYS A 381 12.17 -11.36 -29.46
C LYS A 381 13.65 -11.58 -29.81
N LEU A 382 14.51 -11.53 -28.79
CA LEU A 382 15.95 -11.73 -28.91
C LEU A 382 16.41 -12.93 -28.06
N PRO A 383 17.49 -13.63 -28.47
CA PRO A 383 18.09 -14.67 -27.63
C PRO A 383 18.84 -14.03 -26.45
N LEU A 384 18.86 -14.70 -25.29
CA LEU A 384 19.52 -14.20 -24.07
C LEU A 384 21.02 -13.94 -24.24
N SER A 385 21.69 -14.57 -25.21
CA SER A 385 23.09 -14.26 -25.55
C SER A 385 23.29 -12.79 -25.96
N THR A 386 22.27 -12.14 -26.52
CA THR A 386 22.34 -10.70 -26.86
C THR A 386 22.39 -9.82 -25.62
N LEU A 387 21.74 -10.22 -24.51
CA LEU A 387 21.81 -9.51 -23.24
C LEU A 387 23.23 -9.54 -22.69
N GLN A 388 23.89 -10.70 -22.71
CA GLN A 388 25.28 -10.84 -22.26
C GLN A 388 26.23 -9.96 -23.10
N GLU A 389 26.04 -9.94 -24.43
CA GLU A 389 26.85 -9.09 -25.31
C GLU A 389 26.56 -7.59 -25.12
N ALA A 390 25.32 -7.19 -24.84
CA ALA A 390 24.97 -5.81 -24.51
C ALA A 390 25.67 -5.35 -23.22
N LEU A 391 25.63 -6.18 -22.17
CA LEU A 391 26.30 -5.92 -20.89
C LEU A 391 27.81 -5.76 -21.09
N ARG A 392 28.45 -6.69 -21.84
CA ARG A 392 29.88 -6.63 -22.13
C ARG A 392 30.27 -5.37 -22.91
N GLN A 393 29.43 -4.92 -23.84
CA GLN A 393 29.67 -3.66 -24.56
C GLN A 393 29.57 -2.44 -23.67
N SER A 394 28.57 -2.40 -22.77
CA SER A 394 28.44 -1.33 -21.79
C SER A 394 29.68 -1.24 -20.91
N ASP A 395 30.20 -2.37 -20.43
CA ASP A 395 31.42 -2.40 -19.60
C ASP A 395 32.64 -1.81 -20.32
N LEU A 396 32.79 -2.10 -21.61
CA LEU A 396 33.86 -1.54 -22.44
C LEU A 396 33.67 -0.04 -22.69
N GLN A 397 32.44 0.44 -22.77
CA GLN A 397 32.12 1.86 -22.97
C GLN A 397 32.30 2.67 -21.69
N ASP A 398 31.95 2.13 -20.52
CA ASP A 398 32.17 2.78 -19.22
C ASP A 398 33.67 3.02 -18.97
N TYR A 399 34.52 2.06 -19.35
CA TYR A 399 35.98 2.23 -19.32
C TYR A 399 36.46 3.39 -20.20
N ARG A 400 35.82 3.63 -21.35
CA ARG A 400 36.16 4.74 -22.26
C ARG A 400 35.57 6.10 -21.82
N ARG A 401 34.47 6.10 -21.06
CA ARG A 401 33.73 7.30 -20.63
C ARG A 401 34.37 8.05 -19.47
N GLN A 402 35.31 7.46 -18.74
CA GLN A 402 36.12 8.21 -17.77
C GLN A 402 36.91 9.38 -18.41
N SER A 403 36.83 9.57 -19.73
CA SER A 403 37.57 10.59 -20.48
C SER A 403 36.74 11.65 -21.25
N ALA A 404 35.42 11.79 -21.08
CA ALA A 404 34.68 12.91 -21.69
C ALA A 404 33.29 13.18 -21.08
N MET A 405 33.02 14.43 -20.68
CA MET A 405 31.68 14.96 -20.39
C MET A 405 31.14 15.70 -21.61
N LEU A 406 29.89 15.44 -22.00
CA LEU A 406 29.10 16.33 -22.85
C LEU A 406 27.65 16.36 -22.38
N VAL A 407 27.14 17.57 -22.20
CA VAL A 407 25.73 17.91 -21.97
C VAL A 407 25.09 18.15 -23.34
N SER A 408 23.86 17.67 -23.54
CA SER A 408 23.07 17.98 -24.74
C SER A 408 21.67 18.40 -24.33
N ASP A 409 21.23 19.51 -24.93
CA ASP A 409 19.93 20.14 -24.77
C ASP A 409 19.07 19.74 -25.98
N GLN A 410 18.19 18.75 -25.79
CA GLN A 410 17.30 18.23 -26.83
C GLN A 410 15.88 18.07 -26.26
N PRO A 411 14.84 18.28 -27.09
CA PRO A 411 13.43 18.17 -26.68
C PRO A 411 13.00 16.72 -26.35
N HIS A 412 13.78 15.73 -26.80
CA HIS A 412 13.68 14.33 -26.36
C HIS A 412 14.71 14.07 -25.27
N VAL A 413 14.28 13.38 -24.20
CA VAL A 413 15.18 13.03 -23.09
C VAL A 413 16.35 12.22 -23.65
N ALA A 414 17.57 12.69 -23.41
CA ALA A 414 18.78 12.03 -23.89
C ALA A 414 18.99 10.69 -23.16
N CYS A 415 19.51 9.69 -23.86
CA CYS A 415 19.84 8.41 -23.26
C CYS A 415 21.01 8.57 -22.27
N ARG A 416 20.93 7.89 -21.12
CA ARG A 416 22.00 7.88 -20.10
C ARG A 416 23.28 7.24 -20.62
N GLY A 417 23.13 6.18 -21.42
CA GLY A 417 24.22 5.41 -22.02
C GLY A 417 24.44 5.73 -23.52
N PRO A 418 25.58 5.35 -24.09
CA PRO A 418 25.77 5.40 -25.53
C PRO A 418 24.84 4.38 -26.17
N LYS A 419 24.17 4.74 -27.26
CA LYS A 419 23.35 3.79 -28.01
C LYS A 419 24.23 2.69 -28.60
N HIS A 420 23.74 1.45 -28.58
CA HIS A 420 24.36 0.33 -29.28
C HIS A 420 24.35 0.58 -30.79
N THR A 421 25.45 0.25 -31.46
CA THR A 421 25.60 0.39 -32.92
C THR A 421 25.53 -0.95 -33.65
N LYS A 422 25.74 -2.08 -32.95
CA LYS A 422 25.68 -3.41 -33.57
C LYS A 422 24.24 -3.76 -33.95
N PRO A 423 23.98 -4.27 -35.18
CA PRO A 423 22.62 -4.55 -35.65
C PRO A 423 21.78 -5.43 -34.72
N ASN A 424 22.39 -6.47 -34.14
CA ASN A 424 21.72 -7.42 -33.23
C ASN A 424 21.40 -6.83 -31.85
N LEU A 425 21.91 -5.64 -31.51
CA LEU A 425 21.68 -4.96 -30.23
C LEU A 425 20.82 -3.70 -30.37
N LEU A 426 20.45 -3.29 -31.60
CA LEU A 426 19.71 -2.04 -31.82
C LEU A 426 18.39 -1.98 -31.03
N LYS A 427 17.73 -3.13 -30.79
CA LYS A 427 16.49 -3.18 -30.01
C LYS A 427 16.67 -2.79 -28.54
N PHE A 428 17.86 -2.92 -27.97
CA PHE A 428 18.16 -2.44 -26.61
C PHE A 428 18.19 -0.91 -26.51
N ASN A 429 18.29 -0.20 -27.63
CA ASN A 429 18.18 1.27 -27.67
C ASN A 429 16.74 1.76 -27.57
N GLN A 430 15.74 0.87 -27.59
CA GLN A 430 14.35 1.25 -27.36
C GLN A 430 14.23 1.84 -25.95
N PRO A 431 13.55 3.00 -25.78
CA PRO A 431 13.35 3.59 -24.46
C PRO A 431 12.69 2.60 -23.50
N LEU A 432 13.20 2.57 -22.27
CA LEU A 432 12.69 1.73 -21.20
C LEU A 432 12.34 2.61 -20.00
N PHE A 433 11.08 2.60 -19.59
CA PHE A 433 10.63 3.22 -18.35
C PHE A 433 10.69 2.20 -17.21
N LEU A 434 11.44 2.51 -16.16
CA LEU A 434 11.64 1.67 -14.98
C LEU A 434 10.89 2.25 -13.79
N ALA A 435 9.73 1.67 -13.47
CA ALA A 435 9.03 1.92 -12.21
C ALA A 435 9.65 1.06 -11.10
N THR A 436 10.06 1.67 -9.99
CA THR A 436 10.67 0.95 -8.88
C THR A 436 10.49 1.70 -7.57
N ASP A 437 10.51 0.97 -6.46
CA ASP A 437 10.50 1.50 -5.10
C ASP A 437 11.89 1.62 -4.48
N SER A 438 12.97 1.41 -5.26
CA SER A 438 14.31 1.74 -4.81
C SER A 438 14.45 3.26 -4.63
N PRO A 439 14.95 3.76 -3.50
CA PRO A 439 15.18 5.20 -3.31
C PRO A 439 16.32 5.73 -4.19
N LEU A 440 17.27 4.86 -4.57
CA LEU A 440 18.41 5.20 -5.41
C LEU A 440 18.60 4.15 -6.53
N PRO A 441 17.71 4.11 -7.54
CA PRO A 441 17.67 3.03 -8.52
C PRO A 441 18.96 2.83 -9.31
N GLN A 442 19.69 3.93 -9.58
CA GLN A 442 20.89 3.92 -10.42
C GLN A 442 22.09 3.21 -9.78
N VAL A 443 22.16 3.19 -8.44
CA VAL A 443 23.23 2.53 -7.68
C VAL A 443 22.77 1.23 -7.03
N GLU A 444 21.48 0.91 -7.12
CA GLU A 444 20.92 -0.36 -6.65
C GLU A 444 21.54 -1.54 -7.43
N PRO A 445 22.32 -2.42 -6.77
CA PRO A 445 23.02 -3.50 -7.46
C PRO A 445 22.09 -4.40 -8.28
N ALA A 446 20.88 -4.66 -7.77
CA ALA A 446 19.91 -5.48 -8.48
C ALA A 446 19.45 -4.82 -9.80
N LEU A 447 19.33 -3.49 -9.87
CA LEU A 447 18.82 -2.78 -11.04
C LEU A 447 19.88 -2.43 -12.07
N LYS A 448 21.17 -2.53 -11.72
CA LYS A 448 22.33 -2.20 -12.57
C LYS A 448 22.25 -2.82 -13.97
N THR A 449 21.72 -4.04 -14.08
CA THR A 449 21.59 -4.75 -15.36
C THR A 449 20.71 -3.99 -16.36
N PHE A 450 19.63 -3.32 -15.92
CA PHE A 450 18.79 -2.52 -16.81
C PHE A 450 19.56 -1.32 -17.37
N PHE A 451 20.22 -0.55 -16.51
CA PHE A 451 20.96 0.64 -16.94
C PHE A 451 22.14 0.32 -17.88
N LYS A 452 22.76 -0.85 -17.72
CA LYS A 452 23.83 -1.33 -18.61
C LYS A 452 23.30 -1.86 -19.93
N ALA A 453 22.27 -2.69 -19.90
CA ALA A 453 21.75 -3.33 -21.11
C ALA A 453 20.91 -2.36 -21.96
N PHE A 454 20.20 -1.42 -21.34
CA PHE A 454 19.30 -0.47 -22.00
C PHE A 454 19.81 0.97 -21.80
N PRO A 455 20.59 1.53 -22.74
CA PRO A 455 21.20 2.86 -22.58
C PRO A 455 20.17 3.98 -22.41
N CYS A 456 18.94 3.77 -22.90
CA CYS A 456 17.82 4.71 -22.83
C CYS A 456 16.82 4.29 -21.73
N THR A 457 17.33 3.99 -20.53
CA THR A 457 16.51 3.71 -19.34
C THR A 457 16.15 5.01 -18.62
N TYR A 458 14.86 5.25 -18.40
CA TYR A 458 14.30 6.41 -17.76
C TYR A 458 13.56 6.03 -16.47
N LEU A 459 13.68 6.91 -15.48
CA LEU A 459 12.98 6.89 -14.21
C LEU A 459 11.99 8.05 -14.18
N LEU A 460 11.02 8.03 -13.28
CA LEU A 460 10.04 9.11 -13.19
C LEU A 460 10.66 10.48 -12.86
N ASN A 461 11.78 10.49 -12.12
CA ASN A 461 12.52 11.71 -11.77
C ASN A 461 13.32 12.32 -12.95
N ASP A 462 13.36 11.67 -14.12
CA ASP A 462 13.93 12.26 -15.34
C ASP A 462 12.99 13.27 -16.01
N PHE A 463 11.77 13.44 -15.49
CA PHE A 463 10.73 14.28 -16.07
C PHE A 463 10.34 15.42 -15.14
N GLN A 464 9.85 16.52 -15.71
CA GLN A 464 9.30 17.62 -14.92
C GLN A 464 7.98 17.19 -14.27
N LEU A 465 7.91 17.21 -12.95
CA LEU A 465 6.73 16.78 -12.18
C LEU A 465 6.05 17.92 -11.43
N SER A 466 6.41 19.19 -11.67
CA SER A 466 5.90 20.35 -10.89
C SER A 466 4.37 20.39 -10.77
N SER A 467 3.63 20.05 -11.83
CA SER A 467 2.16 20.00 -11.80
C SER A 467 1.57 18.95 -10.86
N ILE A 468 2.36 18.03 -10.31
CA ILE A 468 1.87 17.07 -9.30
C ILE A 468 1.41 17.79 -8.03
N ASN A 469 1.99 18.97 -7.76
CA ASN A 469 1.61 19.84 -6.66
C ASN A 469 0.26 20.54 -6.90
N ASP A 470 -0.35 20.41 -8.09
CA ASP A 470 -1.68 20.94 -8.41
C ASP A 470 -2.81 19.99 -7.98
N ILE A 471 -2.48 18.79 -7.49
CA ILE A 471 -3.49 17.85 -7.00
C ILE A 471 -4.13 18.42 -5.72
N ARG A 472 -5.46 18.42 -5.69
CA ARG A 472 -6.29 18.91 -4.57
C ARG A 472 -7.27 17.81 -4.16
N LEU A 473 -7.57 17.72 -2.87
CA LEU A 473 -8.61 16.84 -2.35
C LEU A 473 -9.94 17.59 -2.28
N SER A 474 -11.04 16.98 -2.75
CA SER A 474 -12.34 17.65 -2.83
C SER A 474 -13.02 17.88 -1.48
N GLU A 475 -12.55 17.24 -0.39
CA GLU A 475 -13.21 17.26 0.93
C GLU A 475 -12.56 18.19 1.95
N ASP A 476 -11.47 18.87 1.58
CA ASP A 476 -10.86 19.92 2.41
C ASP A 476 -11.68 21.20 2.28
N HIS A 477 -12.81 21.26 2.98
CA HIS A 477 -13.50 22.53 3.23
C HIS A 477 -12.72 23.46 4.15
N GLN A 478 -11.61 23.01 4.75
CA GLN A 478 -10.69 23.82 5.55
C GLN A 478 -9.28 23.21 5.54
N ALA A 479 -8.51 23.40 4.48
CA ALA A 479 -7.05 23.55 4.55
C ALA A 479 -6.53 23.81 3.14
N GLU A 480 -5.61 24.75 3.04
CA GLU A 480 -4.79 24.96 1.87
C GLU A 480 -4.15 23.64 1.42
N SER A 481 -3.86 23.54 0.13
CA SER A 481 -3.25 22.36 -0.45
C SER A 481 -2.05 21.87 0.35
N ASP A 482 -2.12 20.64 0.86
CA ASP A 482 -0.93 19.98 1.40
C ASP A 482 -0.07 19.51 0.21
N PRO A 483 1.09 20.13 -0.09
CA PRO A 483 1.99 19.66 -1.13
C PRO A 483 2.46 18.21 -0.92
N ALA A 484 2.28 17.64 0.28
CA ALA A 484 2.52 16.22 0.53
C ALA A 484 1.54 15.31 -0.24
N ILE A 485 0.31 15.74 -0.56
CA ILE A 485 -0.63 14.87 -1.29
C ILE A 485 -0.10 14.53 -2.69
N GLY A 486 0.52 15.50 -3.37
CA GLY A 486 1.16 15.27 -4.67
C GLY A 486 2.24 14.19 -4.58
N LYS A 487 3.07 14.23 -3.53
CA LYS A 487 4.11 13.21 -3.27
C LYS A 487 3.50 11.82 -3.04
N LEU A 488 2.38 11.74 -2.33
CA LEU A 488 1.66 10.48 -2.10
C LEU A 488 1.03 9.90 -3.37
N MET A 489 0.83 10.71 -4.41
CA MET A 489 0.26 10.31 -5.70
C MET A 489 1.30 9.84 -6.73
N ILE A 490 2.60 10.03 -6.45
CA ILE A 490 3.72 9.62 -7.34
C ILE A 490 3.63 8.13 -7.75
N PRO A 491 3.39 7.16 -6.84
CA PRO A 491 3.30 5.75 -7.24
C PRO A 491 2.18 5.46 -8.25
N PHE A 492 1.11 6.25 -8.26
CA PHE A 492 0.05 6.13 -9.27
C PHE A 492 0.54 6.62 -10.63
N LEU A 493 1.28 7.73 -10.67
CA LEU A 493 1.89 8.22 -11.89
C LEU A 493 2.87 7.20 -12.48
N ASP A 494 3.72 6.59 -11.66
CA ASP A 494 4.60 5.48 -12.07
C ASP A 494 3.82 4.35 -12.74
N ALA A 495 2.74 3.90 -12.11
CA ALA A 495 1.88 2.84 -12.64
C ALA A 495 1.24 3.23 -13.99
N MET A 496 0.78 4.49 -14.13
CA MET A 496 0.16 4.98 -15.36
C MET A 496 1.18 5.10 -16.50
N VAL A 497 2.38 5.61 -16.23
CA VAL A 497 3.45 5.69 -17.25
C VAL A 497 3.90 4.30 -17.67
N ALA A 498 4.09 3.37 -16.73
CA ALA A 498 4.44 1.99 -17.06
C ALA A 498 3.35 1.28 -17.89
N ALA A 499 2.07 1.53 -17.58
CA ALA A 499 0.93 0.93 -18.29
C ALA A 499 0.75 1.44 -19.73
N ARG A 500 1.20 2.66 -20.04
CA ARG A 500 1.11 3.26 -21.39
C ARG A 500 2.19 2.77 -22.36
N ALA A 501 3.17 2.03 -21.87
CA ALA A 501 4.21 1.44 -22.70
C ALA A 501 3.60 0.51 -23.77
N THR A 502 4.31 0.28 -24.87
CA THR A 502 3.93 -0.72 -25.89
C THR A 502 3.96 -2.14 -25.32
N SER A 503 4.75 -2.34 -24.27
CA SER A 503 4.96 -3.61 -23.60
C SER A 503 5.23 -3.38 -22.12
N PHE A 504 4.75 -4.29 -21.26
CA PHE A 504 4.98 -4.22 -19.82
C PHE A 504 5.42 -5.55 -19.21
N VAL A 505 6.45 -5.52 -18.36
CA VAL A 505 6.85 -6.65 -17.51
C VAL A 505 6.98 -6.18 -16.06
N GLY A 506 6.16 -6.75 -15.17
CA GLY A 506 6.21 -6.45 -13.74
C GLY A 506 6.84 -7.55 -12.90
N THR A 507 7.19 -7.20 -11.67
CA THR A 507 7.61 -8.12 -10.60
C THR A 507 6.53 -9.17 -10.29
N PRO A 508 6.83 -10.47 -10.37
CA PRO A 508 5.91 -11.54 -9.98
C PRO A 508 5.45 -11.41 -8.52
N GLY A 509 4.16 -11.68 -8.27
CA GLY A 509 3.57 -11.62 -6.92
C GLY A 509 3.34 -10.21 -6.37
N SER A 510 3.75 -9.15 -7.07
CA SER A 510 3.49 -7.78 -6.68
C SER A 510 2.10 -7.33 -7.11
N THR A 511 1.29 -6.89 -6.15
CA THR A 511 -0.07 -6.37 -6.41
C THR A 511 -0.06 -5.08 -7.24
N PHE A 512 1.04 -4.31 -7.22
CA PHE A 512 1.28 -3.20 -8.15
C PHE A 512 1.40 -3.71 -9.59
N SER A 513 2.32 -4.66 -9.82
CA SER A 513 2.54 -5.25 -11.16
C SER A 513 1.27 -5.85 -11.74
N ASP A 514 0.53 -6.60 -10.91
CA ASP A 514 -0.71 -7.24 -11.33
C ASP A 514 -1.76 -6.21 -11.73
N PHE A 515 -1.87 -5.10 -11.00
CA PHE A 515 -2.80 -4.04 -11.34
C PHE A 515 -2.42 -3.33 -12.65
N VAL A 516 -1.13 -3.01 -12.82
CA VAL A 516 -0.61 -2.40 -14.05
C VAL A 516 -0.89 -3.32 -15.24
N ASN A 517 -0.51 -4.59 -15.17
CA ASN A 517 -0.61 -5.52 -16.29
C ASN A 517 -2.06 -5.91 -16.63
N ASN A 518 -2.87 -6.18 -15.61
CA ASN A 518 -4.18 -6.82 -15.80
C ASN A 518 -5.33 -5.82 -15.91
N VAL A 519 -5.10 -4.55 -15.54
CA VAL A 519 -6.13 -3.51 -15.55
C VAL A 519 -5.67 -2.28 -16.33
N LEU A 520 -4.62 -1.58 -15.89
CA LEU A 520 -4.23 -0.30 -16.50
C LEU A 520 -3.77 -0.49 -17.95
N PHE A 521 -2.84 -1.41 -18.19
CA PHE A 521 -2.34 -1.73 -19.52
C PHE A 521 -3.50 -2.19 -20.42
N GLN A 522 -4.33 -3.11 -19.94
CA GLN A 522 -5.47 -3.59 -20.72
C GLN A 522 -6.40 -2.43 -21.11
N ASN A 523 -6.73 -1.54 -20.17
CA ASN A 523 -7.60 -0.41 -20.43
C ASN A 523 -6.99 0.60 -21.42
N TYR A 524 -5.72 0.98 -21.25
CA TYR A 524 -5.05 1.94 -22.12
C TYR A 524 -4.84 1.43 -23.55
N HIS A 525 -4.81 0.11 -23.74
CA HIS A 525 -4.67 -0.54 -25.04
C HIS A 525 -6.01 -1.10 -25.58
N ASN A 526 -7.15 -0.73 -25.00
CA ASN A 526 -8.49 -1.20 -25.40
C ASN A 526 -8.65 -2.72 -25.43
N LEU A 527 -7.97 -3.42 -24.52
CA LEU A 527 -8.03 -4.85 -24.33
C LEU A 527 -8.98 -5.21 -23.18
N SER A 528 -9.44 -6.45 -23.16
CA SER A 528 -10.19 -7.00 -22.04
C SER A 528 -9.30 -7.11 -20.80
N ILE A 529 -9.80 -6.64 -19.65
CA ILE A 529 -9.14 -6.86 -18.37
C ILE A 529 -8.95 -8.35 -18.10
N ILE A 530 -7.89 -8.70 -17.39
CA ILE A 530 -7.59 -10.10 -17.07
C ILE A 530 -8.10 -10.42 -15.67
N GLU A 531 -9.00 -11.40 -15.61
CA GLU A 531 -9.57 -11.94 -14.38
C GLU A 531 -8.67 -13.02 -13.78
N PHE A 532 -8.36 -12.92 -12.49
CA PHE A 532 -7.66 -13.95 -11.73
C PHE A 532 -8.32 -14.10 -10.35
N GLY A 533 -8.34 -15.32 -9.82
CA GLY A 533 -8.99 -15.67 -8.56
C GLY A 533 -10.24 -16.49 -8.77
#